data_AF-A0AAD7ZUY1-F1
#
_entry.id   AF-A0AAD7ZUY1-F1
#
_cell.length_a   1.000
_cell.length_b   1.000
_cell.length_c   1.000
_cell.angle_alpha   90.00
_cell.angle_beta   90.00
_cell.angle_gamma   90.00
#
_symmetry.space_group_name_H-M   'P 1'
#
loop_
_entity.id
_entity.type
_entity.pdbx_description
1 polymer ?
#
loop_
_entity_poly.entity_id
_entity_poly.type
_entity_poly.pdbx_seq_one_letter_code
_entity_poly.pdbx_strand_id
1 'polypeptide(L)'
;MFEPSVWDFAKFSEECYDTWKVKPDPYRAILMYGGKDISTATNIVFSNGLLDPWTSGGVLSSVSPTTYAIIIPEGAHHLDLRGKNPNDPVSVQKARLFHKNRIRAWIRNFHLLPPTTN
;
A
#
# COMPACT_ATOMS: atom_id res chain seq x y z
N MET A 1 -7.29 -17.10 16.64
CA MET A 1 -8.58 -17.40 17.30
C MET A 1 -8.71 -16.43 18.46
N PHE A 2 -9.72 -15.57 18.45
CA PHE A 2 -9.89 -14.49 19.41
C PHE A 2 -11.34 -14.46 19.89
N GLU A 3 -11.56 -13.98 21.11
CA GLU A 3 -12.89 -13.72 21.61
C GLU A 3 -13.60 -12.63 20.79
N PRO A 4 -14.94 -12.65 20.70
CA PRO A 4 -15.68 -11.61 20.01
C PRO A 4 -15.39 -10.22 20.60
N SER A 5 -15.02 -9.28 19.74
CA SER A 5 -14.85 -7.87 20.07
C SER A 5 -15.49 -7.03 18.97
N VAL A 6 -16.50 -6.24 19.33
CA VAL A 6 -17.25 -5.40 18.37
C VAL A 6 -16.54 -4.07 18.21
N TRP A 7 -16.33 -3.65 16.97
CA TRP A 7 -15.85 -2.30 16.65
C TRP A 7 -16.97 -1.28 16.88
N ASP A 8 -16.73 -0.31 17.76
CA ASP A 8 -17.65 0.78 18.08
C ASP A 8 -16.95 2.14 17.86
N PHE A 9 -17.36 2.83 16.80
CA PHE A 9 -16.79 4.13 16.46
C PHE A 9 -17.21 5.24 17.42
N ALA A 10 -18.42 5.19 18.00
CA ALA A 10 -18.88 6.23 18.92
C ALA A 10 -18.05 6.19 20.19
N LYS A 11 -17.86 4.99 20.76
CA LYS A 11 -16.98 4.78 21.91
C LYS A 11 -15.54 5.21 21.62
N PHE A 12 -14.96 4.80 20.48
CA PHE A 12 -13.61 5.22 20.09
C PHE A 12 -13.49 6.75 19.95
N SER A 13 -14.50 7.40 19.39
CA SER A 13 -14.55 8.85 19.22
C SER A 13 -14.60 9.60 20.55
N GLU A 14 -15.35 9.08 21.53
CA GLU A 14 -15.37 9.60 22.90
C GLU A 14 -14.01 9.45 23.58
N GLU A 15 -13.39 8.27 23.50
CA GLU A 15 -12.04 8.03 24.05
C GLU A 15 -10.99 9.00 23.45
N CYS A 16 -11.07 9.27 22.13
CA CYS A 16 -10.24 10.27 21.48
C CYS A 16 -10.47 11.68 22.02
N TYR A 17 -11.72 12.08 22.23
CA TYR A 17 -12.04 13.40 22.75
C TYR A 17 -11.61 13.57 24.21
N ASP A 18 -11.76 12.52 25.02
CA ASP A 18 -11.33 12.53 26.41
C ASP A 18 -9.82 12.71 26.53
N THR A 19 -9.06 12.02 25.67
CA THR A 19 -7.60 12.06 25.68
C THR A 19 -7.02 13.30 25.00
N TRP A 20 -7.54 13.66 23.82
CA TRP A 20 -6.89 14.61 22.90
C TRP A 20 -7.74 15.85 22.57
N LYS A 21 -8.99 15.91 23.06
CA LYS A 21 -9.96 16.99 22.77
C LYS A 21 -10.26 17.19 21.28
N VAL A 22 -10.14 16.11 20.51
CA VAL A 22 -10.52 16.06 19.09
C VAL A 22 -11.41 14.85 18.85
N LYS A 23 -12.34 14.97 17.90
CA LYS A 23 -13.15 13.84 17.42
C LYS A 23 -12.61 13.40 16.04
N PRO A 24 -12.38 12.10 15.82
CA PRO A 24 -11.96 11.60 14.52
C PRO A 24 -13.05 11.83 13.47
N ASP A 25 -12.64 12.20 12.26
CA ASP A 25 -13.48 12.15 11.06
C ASP A 25 -13.18 10.83 10.33
N PRO A 26 -14.12 9.85 10.34
CA PRO A 26 -13.88 8.54 9.76
C PRO A 26 -13.84 8.56 8.22
N TYR A 27 -14.32 9.63 7.59
CA TYR A 27 -14.42 9.73 6.12
C TYR A 27 -13.29 10.56 5.52
N ARG A 28 -12.56 11.32 6.34
CA ARG A 28 -11.49 12.22 5.90
C ARG A 28 -10.51 11.57 4.93
N ALA A 29 -10.04 10.36 5.24
CA ALA A 29 -9.07 9.65 4.41
C ALA A 29 -9.65 9.23 3.05
N ILE A 30 -10.89 8.73 3.03
CA ILE A 30 -11.56 8.33 1.78
C ILE A 30 -11.80 9.56 0.90
N LEU A 31 -12.26 10.67 1.48
CA LEU A 31 -12.50 11.92 0.76
C LEU A 31 -11.22 12.55 0.22
N MET A 32 -10.10 12.43 0.94
CA MET A 32 -8.81 12.97 0.48
C MET A 32 -8.12 12.11 -0.57
N TYR A 33 -8.20 10.79 -0.45
CA TYR A 33 -7.34 9.87 -1.21
C TYR A 33 -8.10 8.94 -2.18
N GLY A 34 -9.42 9.09 -2.29
CA GLY A 34 -10.25 8.36 -3.27
C GLY A 34 -10.70 6.97 -2.84
N GLY A 35 -10.15 6.41 -1.76
CA GLY A 35 -10.51 5.08 -1.27
C GLY A 35 -10.22 4.00 -2.33
N LYS A 36 -11.28 3.37 -2.87
CA LYS A 36 -11.16 2.37 -3.95
C LYS A 36 -11.12 3.00 -5.35
N ASP A 37 -11.53 4.25 -5.50
CA ASP A 37 -11.52 4.94 -6.79
C ASP A 37 -10.15 5.59 -7.05
N ILE A 38 -9.18 4.73 -7.38
CA ILE A 38 -7.79 5.10 -7.63
C ILE A 38 -7.34 4.72 -9.04
N SER A 39 -8.28 4.57 -9.97
CA SER A 39 -8.03 4.17 -11.36
C SER A 39 -7.15 5.16 -12.14
N THR A 40 -7.17 6.43 -11.73
CA THR A 40 -6.38 7.52 -12.30
C THR A 40 -4.94 7.58 -11.75
N ALA A 41 -4.62 6.79 -10.72
CA ALA A 41 -3.27 6.73 -10.18
C ALA A 41 -2.30 6.12 -11.20
N THR A 42 -1.08 6.64 -11.23
CA THR A 42 -0.01 6.18 -12.12
C THR A 42 1.28 5.94 -11.36
N ASN A 43 2.12 5.04 -11.88
CA ASN A 43 3.46 4.78 -11.37
C ASN A 43 3.51 4.36 -9.88
N ILE A 44 2.59 3.48 -9.48
CA ILE A 44 2.58 2.88 -8.14
C ILE A 44 2.68 1.37 -8.25
N VAL A 45 3.41 0.75 -7.32
CA VAL A 45 3.39 -0.70 -7.10
C VAL A 45 2.94 -0.95 -5.66
N PHE A 46 1.76 -1.52 -5.49
CA PHE A 46 1.25 -1.98 -4.20
C PHE A 46 1.71 -3.42 -3.96
N SER A 47 2.73 -3.62 -3.12
CA SER A 47 3.17 -4.95 -2.69
C SER A 47 2.54 -5.35 -1.37
N ASN A 48 2.09 -6.61 -1.28
CA ASN A 48 1.52 -7.18 -0.06
C ASN A 48 2.09 -8.59 0.18
N GLY A 49 2.37 -8.91 1.44
CA GLY A 49 2.75 -10.25 1.87
C GLY A 49 1.52 -11.07 2.23
N LEU A 50 1.36 -12.30 1.74
CA LEU A 50 0.14 -13.08 2.02
C LEU A 50 0.01 -13.53 3.48
N LEU A 51 1.12 -13.52 4.24
CA LEU A 51 1.13 -13.79 5.69
C LEU A 51 0.91 -12.53 6.52
N ASP A 52 0.83 -11.35 5.89
CA ASP A 52 0.56 -10.09 6.56
C ASP A 52 -0.95 -9.91 6.79
N PRO A 53 -1.44 -9.79 8.04
CA PRO A 53 -2.86 -9.51 8.30
C PRO A 53 -3.34 -8.21 7.64
N TRP A 54 -2.45 -7.24 7.42
CA TRP A 54 -2.76 -5.95 6.79
C TRP A 54 -3.08 -6.06 5.29
N THR A 55 -2.71 -7.17 4.64
CA THR A 55 -3.01 -7.43 3.23
C THR A 55 -4.51 -7.36 2.93
N SER A 56 -5.37 -7.71 3.89
CA SER A 56 -6.82 -7.59 3.75
C SER A 56 -7.32 -6.16 3.48
N GLY A 57 -6.57 -5.13 3.93
CA GLY A 57 -6.87 -3.72 3.69
C GLY A 57 -6.14 -3.11 2.48
N GLY A 58 -5.31 -3.89 1.79
CA GLY A 58 -4.47 -3.42 0.68
C GLY A 58 -5.13 -3.45 -0.70
N VAL A 59 -4.36 -3.04 -1.71
CA VAL A 59 -4.73 -3.17 -3.14
C VAL A 59 -4.15 -4.49 -3.65
N LEU A 60 -5.04 -5.44 -4.00
CA LEU A 60 -4.66 -6.83 -4.32
C LEU A 60 -4.73 -7.17 -5.82
N SER A 61 -5.20 -6.24 -6.65
CA SER A 61 -5.22 -6.36 -8.10
C SER A 61 -4.73 -5.06 -8.73
N SER A 62 -4.03 -5.16 -9.86
CA SER A 62 -3.61 -3.98 -10.62
C SER A 62 -4.83 -3.18 -11.06
N VAL A 63 -4.81 -1.87 -10.82
CA VAL A 63 -5.96 -0.97 -11.09
C VAL A 63 -5.83 -0.24 -12.42
N SER A 64 -4.62 -0.17 -12.99
CA SER A 64 -4.36 0.45 -14.30
C SER A 64 -3.10 -0.15 -14.95
N PRO A 65 -2.80 0.15 -16.24
CA PRO A 65 -1.59 -0.33 -16.90
C PRO A 65 -0.26 0.13 -16.25
N THR A 66 -0.30 1.14 -15.39
CA THR A 66 0.89 1.71 -14.72
C THR A 66 0.83 1.62 -13.19
N THR A 67 -0.27 1.11 -12.64
CA THR A 67 -0.47 0.91 -11.21
C THR A 67 -0.72 -0.56 -10.91
N TYR A 68 0.31 -1.20 -10.38
CA TYR A 68 0.38 -2.65 -10.25
C TYR A 68 0.11 -3.10 -8.81
N ALA A 69 -0.45 -4.29 -8.64
CA ALA A 69 -0.46 -5.01 -7.36
C ALA A 69 0.44 -6.25 -7.44
N ILE A 70 1.18 -6.54 -6.39
CA ILE A 70 2.06 -7.71 -6.27
C ILE A 70 1.79 -8.41 -4.95
N ILE A 71 1.54 -9.72 -5.02
CA ILE A 71 1.43 -10.58 -3.85
C ILE A 71 2.73 -11.35 -3.68
N ILE A 72 3.23 -11.39 -2.45
CA ILE A 72 4.42 -12.13 -2.01
C ILE A 72 3.92 -13.26 -1.10
N PRO A 73 3.70 -14.49 -1.61
CA PRO A 73 3.00 -15.54 -0.85
C PRO A 73 3.62 -15.88 0.50
N GLU A 74 4.94 -15.91 0.60
CA GLU A 74 5.69 -16.23 1.82
C GLU A 74 6.09 -14.96 2.61
N GLY A 75 5.68 -13.78 2.13
CA GLY A 75 5.97 -12.51 2.77
C GLY A 75 5.01 -12.22 3.92
N ALA A 76 5.56 -11.76 5.04
CA ALA A 76 4.81 -11.05 6.08
C ALA A 76 4.88 -9.52 5.82
N HIS A 77 4.75 -8.71 6.86
CA HIS A 77 4.69 -7.25 6.76
C HIS A 77 5.91 -6.67 6.01
N HIS A 78 5.66 -6.15 4.80
CA HIS A 78 6.60 -5.45 3.89
C HIS A 78 8.01 -6.09 3.79
N LEU A 79 8.09 -7.42 3.65
CA LEU A 79 9.37 -8.17 3.57
C LEU A 79 10.29 -7.67 2.43
N ASP A 80 9.69 -7.22 1.33
CA ASP A 80 10.38 -6.68 0.16
C ASP A 80 11.21 -5.43 0.44
N LEU A 81 10.88 -4.64 1.47
CA LEU A 81 11.66 -3.48 1.89
C LEU A 81 12.87 -3.81 2.77
N ARG A 82 12.95 -5.04 3.32
CA ARG A 82 14.07 -5.44 4.18
C ARG A 82 15.35 -5.66 3.35
N GLY A 83 16.50 -5.62 4.03
CA GLY A 83 17.78 -6.00 3.43
C GLY A 83 17.78 -7.46 2.94
N LYS A 84 18.62 -7.75 1.93
CA LYS A 84 18.76 -9.09 1.35
C LYS A 84 19.20 -10.10 2.42
N ASN A 85 18.59 -11.28 2.41
CA ASN A 85 18.95 -12.41 3.24
C ASN A 85 19.14 -13.67 2.36
N PRO A 86 20.11 -14.57 2.65
CA PRO A 86 20.24 -15.85 1.95
C PRO A 86 18.97 -16.73 1.98
N ASN A 87 18.15 -16.60 3.03
CA ASN A 87 16.91 -17.35 3.21
C ASN A 87 15.68 -16.65 2.61
N ASP A 88 15.88 -15.56 1.84
CA ASP A 88 14.76 -14.88 1.20
C ASP A 88 14.04 -15.82 0.23
N PRO A 89 12.70 -16.00 0.37
CA PRO A 89 11.94 -16.82 -0.57
C PRO A 89 12.02 -16.24 -1.98
N VAL A 90 11.90 -17.10 -2.99
CA VAL A 90 12.02 -16.68 -4.40
C VAL A 90 10.98 -15.61 -4.76
N SER A 91 9.81 -15.63 -4.13
CA SER A 91 8.76 -14.64 -4.33
C SER A 91 9.20 -13.21 -4.01
N VAL A 92 9.85 -12.97 -2.87
CA VAL A 92 10.33 -11.62 -2.51
C VAL A 92 11.49 -11.18 -3.40
N GLN A 93 12.34 -12.11 -3.83
CA GLN A 93 13.41 -11.80 -4.79
C GLN A 93 12.83 -11.33 -6.14
N LYS A 94 11.79 -12.01 -6.64
CA LYS A 94 11.05 -11.61 -7.86
C LYS A 94 10.35 -10.26 -7.68
N ALA A 95 9.70 -10.03 -6.54
CA ALA A 95 9.05 -8.75 -6.24
C ALA A 95 10.06 -7.60 -6.25
N ARG A 96 11.20 -7.74 -5.57
CA ARG A 96 12.27 -6.72 -5.56
C ARG A 96 12.84 -6.45 -6.95
N LEU A 97 13.00 -7.48 -7.79
CA LEU A 97 13.42 -7.31 -9.19
C LEU A 97 12.37 -6.53 -9.99
N PHE A 98 11.08 -6.85 -9.82
CA PHE A 98 9.98 -6.11 -10.46
C PHE A 98 10.00 -4.63 -10.05
N HIS A 99 10.06 -4.35 -8.74
CA HIS A 99 10.14 -2.99 -8.19
C HIS A 99 11.29 -2.20 -8.81
N LYS A 100 12.49 -2.78 -8.81
CA LYS A 100 13.69 -2.18 -9.39
C LYS A 100 13.50 -1.85 -10.88
N ASN A 101 12.85 -2.73 -11.63
CA ASN A 101 12.60 -2.52 -13.06
C ASN A 101 11.55 -1.43 -13.30
N ARG A 102 10.49 -1.35 -12.48
CA ARG A 102 9.49 -0.27 -12.59
C ARG A 102 10.08 1.09 -12.21
N ILE A 103 10.81 1.18 -11.10
CA ILE A 103 11.49 2.42 -10.68
C ILE A 103 12.46 2.92 -11.75
N ARG A 104 13.26 2.02 -12.34
CA ARG A 104 14.15 2.37 -13.47
C ARG A 104 13.39 2.87 -14.69
N ALA A 105 12.25 2.25 -15.01
CA ALA A 105 11.41 2.70 -16.11
C ALA A 105 10.82 4.09 -15.83
N TRP A 106 10.37 4.38 -14.62
CA TRP A 106 9.87 5.70 -14.23
C TRP A 106 10.94 6.78 -14.36
N ILE A 107 12.15 6.54 -13.84
CA ILE A 107 13.29 7.46 -13.97
C ILE A 107 13.62 7.71 -15.44
N ARG A 108 13.69 6.65 -16.25
CA ARG A 108 13.95 6.78 -17.69
C ARG A 108 12.86 7.59 -18.39
N ASN A 109 11.60 7.26 -18.15
CA ASN A 109 10.47 7.95 -18.76
C ASN A 109 10.47 9.43 -18.40
N PHE A 110 10.76 9.77 -17.13
CA PHE A 110 10.90 11.15 -16.69
C PHE A 110 11.94 11.92 -17.51
N HIS A 111 13.11 11.33 -17.76
CA HIS A 111 14.15 11.97 -18.58
C HIS A 111 13.85 12.00 -20.09
N LEU A 112 12.90 11.19 -20.57
CA LEU A 112 12.47 11.18 -21.97
C LEU A 112 11.32 12.17 -22.23
N LEU A 113 10.70 12.73 -21.18
CA LEU A 113 9.67 13.75 -21.35
C LEU A 113 10.31 15.04 -21.87
N PRO A 114 9.71 15.70 -22.89
CA PRO A 114 10.15 17.02 -23.30
C PRO A 114 10.05 18.00 -22.12
N PRO A 115 10.91 19.04 -22.06
CA PRO A 115 10.79 20.08 -21.04
C PRO A 115 9.37 20.64 -21.06
N THR A 116 8.73 20.76 -19.89
CA THR A 116 7.45 21.45 -19.77
C THR A 116 7.66 22.91 -20.18
N THR A 117 7.14 23.30 -21.35
CA THR A 117 7.08 24.70 -21.74
C THR A 117 6.05 25.39 -20.85
N ASN A 118 6.50 26.34 -20.03
CA ASN A 118 5.64 27.30 -19.34
C ASN A 118 5.02 28.30 -20.33
#